data_AF-A0A450TJH5-F1
#
_entry.id   AF-A0A450TJH5-F1
#
_cell.length_a   1.000
_cell.length_b   1.000
_cell.length_c   1.000
_cell.angle_alpha   90.00
_cell.angle_beta   90.00
_cell.angle_gamma   90.00
#
_symmetry.space_group_name_H-M   'P 1'
#
loop_
_entity.id
_entity.type
_entity.pdbx_description
1 polymer ?
#
loop_
_entity_poly.entity_id
_entity_poly.type
_entity_poly.pdbx_seq_one_letter_code
_entity_poly.pdbx_strand_id
1 'polypeptide(L)'
;MLENDLFEQWLAEEAARVLAKLKNNEPLTQDDKLIIVLKGQMNHFHHLDVELRQEIQTLRQDIDRRFEEVNKRFEQRFDDANKRFDVITGEIKQINEEIKRMYQAINAQTWKMIGAVGVIVLLGKVIENF
;
A
#
# COMPACT_ATOMS: atom_id res chain seq x y z
N MET A 1 26.73 3.71 -27.30
CA MET A 1 25.70 4.34 -28.17
C MET A 1 26.20 4.54 -29.60
N LEU A 2 27.44 5.03 -29.82
CA LEU A 2 27.97 5.25 -31.18
C LEU A 2 28.18 3.98 -32.04
N GLU A 3 28.41 2.81 -31.44
CA GLU A 3 28.61 1.55 -32.19
C GLU A 3 27.30 0.91 -32.71
N ASN A 4 26.17 1.17 -32.03
CA ASN A 4 24.89 0.58 -32.45
C ASN A 4 24.42 1.19 -33.77
N ASP A 5 24.53 2.52 -33.94
CA ASP A 5 24.13 3.19 -35.18
C ASP A 5 24.98 2.76 -36.38
N LEU A 6 26.28 2.48 -36.18
CA LEU A 6 27.18 2.11 -37.27
C LEU A 6 26.82 0.76 -37.88
N PHE A 7 26.53 -0.25 -37.05
CA PHE A 7 26.12 -1.56 -37.52
C PHE A 7 24.75 -1.52 -38.19
N GLU A 8 23.79 -0.77 -37.62
CA GLU A 8 22.46 -0.63 -38.21
C GLU A 8 22.50 0.04 -39.59
N GLN A 9 23.29 1.10 -39.72
CA GLN A 9 23.52 1.80 -40.99
C GLN A 9 24.18 0.89 -42.02
N TRP A 10 25.27 0.21 -41.64
CA TRP A 10 25.96 -0.74 -42.53
C TRP A 10 25.02 -1.86 -42.99
N LEU A 11 24.26 -2.46 -42.08
CA LEU A 11 23.33 -3.54 -42.41
C LEU A 11 22.17 -3.04 -43.28
N ALA A 12 21.75 -1.78 -43.13
CA ALA A 12 20.73 -1.17 -43.98
C ALA A 12 21.24 -0.93 -45.42
N GLU A 13 22.45 -0.41 -45.57
CA GLU A 13 23.10 -0.21 -46.86
C GLU A 13 23.31 -1.54 -47.58
N GLU A 14 23.80 -2.55 -46.87
CA GLU A 14 24.06 -3.86 -47.44
C GLU A 14 22.76 -4.60 -47.79
N ALA A 15 21.71 -4.49 -46.96
CA ALA A 15 20.39 -5.00 -47.28
C ALA A 15 19.80 -4.33 -48.53
N ALA A 16 20.03 -3.02 -48.73
CA ALA A 16 19.61 -2.32 -49.94
C ALA A 16 20.37 -2.81 -51.17
N ARG A 17 21.68 -3.07 -51.06
CA ARG A 17 22.50 -3.68 -52.11
C ARG A 17 21.97 -5.06 -52.50
N VAL A 18 21.71 -5.92 -51.52
CA VAL A 18 21.16 -7.28 -51.73
C VAL A 18 19.76 -7.21 -52.36
N LEU A 19 18.92 -6.27 -51.92
CA LEU A 19 17.59 -6.06 -52.49
C LEU A 19 17.66 -5.62 -53.95
N ALA A 20 18.63 -4.78 -54.33
CA ALA A 20 18.82 -4.38 -55.72
C ALA A 20 19.19 -5.57 -56.61
N LYS A 21 20.13 -6.43 -56.17
CA LYS A 21 20.46 -7.67 -56.87
C LYS A 21 19.24 -8.59 -57.05
N LEU A 22 18.45 -8.75 -55.98
CA LEU A 22 17.23 -9.56 -56.00
C LEU A 22 16.22 -9.02 -57.05
N LYS A 23 16.03 -7.70 -57.10
CA LYS A 23 15.13 -7.06 -58.08
C LYS A 23 15.61 -7.18 -59.52
N ASN A 24 16.92 -7.19 -59.73
CA ASN A 24 17.54 -7.34 -61.04
C ASN A 24 17.71 -8.82 -61.46
N ASN A 25 17.25 -9.76 -60.63
CA ASN A 25 17.35 -11.20 -60.87
C ASN A 25 18.80 -11.71 -60.97
N GLU A 26 19.73 -11.03 -60.28
CA GLU A 26 21.13 -11.41 -60.16
C GLU A 26 21.32 -12.56 -59.14
N PRO A 27 22.30 -13.47 -59.35
CA PRO A 27 22.56 -14.55 -58.40
C PRO A 27 23.06 -14.00 -57.05
N LEU A 28 22.44 -14.46 -55.96
CA LEU A 28 22.83 -14.10 -54.60
C LEU A 28 24.00 -14.95 -54.10
N THR A 29 25.00 -14.31 -53.51
CA THR A 29 26.11 -14.99 -52.83
C THR A 29 25.66 -15.53 -51.46
N GLN A 30 26.53 -16.32 -50.81
CA GLN A 30 26.29 -16.76 -49.43
C GLN A 30 26.22 -15.57 -48.47
N ASP A 31 27.09 -14.57 -48.65
CA ASP A 31 27.10 -13.35 -47.84
C ASP A 31 25.80 -12.56 -48.03
N ASP A 32 25.30 -12.44 -49.28
CA ASP A 32 24.02 -11.78 -49.56
C ASP A 32 22.86 -12.45 -48.78
N LYS A 33 22.86 -13.79 -48.67
CA LYS A 33 21.86 -14.53 -47.88
C LYS A 33 22.02 -14.30 -46.38
N LEU A 34 23.26 -14.21 -45.88
CA LEU A 34 23.52 -13.89 -44.47
C LEU A 34 22.96 -12.52 -44.09
N ILE A 35 23.11 -11.53 -44.98
CA ILE A 35 22.56 -10.18 -44.78
C ILE A 35 21.03 -10.20 -44.67
N ILE A 36 20.34 -11.00 -45.48
CA ILE A 36 18.88 -11.17 -45.38
C ILE A 36 18.49 -11.74 -44.01
N VAL A 37 19.20 -12.78 -43.55
CA VAL A 37 18.96 -13.39 -42.24
C VAL A 37 19.19 -12.38 -41.12
N LEU A 38 20.32 -11.68 -41.13
CA LEU A 38 20.64 -10.66 -40.13
C LEU A 38 19.59 -9.54 -40.10
N LYS A 39 19.14 -9.07 -41.28
CA LYS A 39 18.10 -8.05 -41.36
C LYS A 39 16.75 -8.54 -40.81
N GLY A 40 16.38 -9.78 -41.13
CA GLY A 40 15.18 -10.42 -40.60
C GLY A 40 15.23 -10.59 -39.07
N GLN A 41 16.36 -11.08 -38.54
CA GLN A 41 16.58 -11.23 -37.10
C GLN A 41 16.55 -9.88 -36.38
N MET A 42 17.24 -8.87 -36.91
CA MET A 42 17.24 -7.52 -36.33
C MET A 42 15.82 -6.93 -36.26
N ASN A 43 15.03 -7.08 -37.33
CA ASN A 43 13.64 -6.62 -37.35
C ASN A 43 12.80 -7.35 -36.28
N HIS A 44 12.94 -8.68 -36.19
CA HIS A 44 12.26 -9.48 -35.18
C HIS A 44 12.63 -9.06 -33.74
N PHE A 45 13.91 -8.81 -33.46
CA PHE A 45 14.35 -8.29 -32.16
C PHE A 45 13.77 -6.92 -31.84
N HIS A 46 13.71 -6.01 -32.83
CA HIS A 46 13.09 -4.71 -32.65
C HIS A 46 11.60 -4.83 -32.30
N HIS A 47 10.88 -5.73 -32.98
CA HIS A 47 9.48 -6.00 -32.68
C HIS A 47 9.30 -6.54 -31.26
N LEU A 48 10.10 -7.53 -30.86
CA LEU A 48 10.09 -8.07 -29.49
C LEU A 48 10.38 -6.99 -28.44
N ASP A 49 11.34 -6.09 -28.66
CA ASP A 49 11.64 -5.00 -27.72
C ASP A 49 10.42 -4.06 -27.56
N VAL A 50 9.74 -3.74 -28.66
CA VAL A 50 8.52 -2.92 -28.63
C VAL A 50 7.40 -3.63 -27.87
N GLU A 51 7.14 -4.91 -28.15
CA GLU A 51 6.12 -5.70 -27.45
C GLU A 51 6.42 -5.81 -25.95
N LEU A 52 7.66 -6.13 -25.58
CA LEU A 52 8.09 -6.19 -24.19
C LEU A 52 7.91 -4.86 -23.47
N ARG A 53 8.25 -3.74 -24.11
CA ARG A 53 8.02 -2.40 -23.54
C ARG A 53 6.54 -2.13 -23.31
N GLN A 54 5.67 -2.53 -24.24
CA GLN A 54 4.22 -2.38 -24.10
C GLN A 54 3.66 -3.26 -22.97
N GLU A 55 4.12 -4.51 -22.86
CA GLU A 55 3.73 -5.40 -21.76
C GLU A 55 4.17 -4.85 -20.41
N ILE A 56 5.41 -4.35 -20.30
CA ILE A 56 5.92 -3.72 -19.07
C ILE A 56 5.11 -2.48 -18.71
N GLN A 57 4.74 -1.65 -19.70
CA GLN A 57 3.88 -0.48 -19.45
C GLN A 57 2.50 -0.89 -18.96
N THR A 58 1.90 -1.91 -19.56
CA THR A 58 0.60 -2.44 -19.16
C THR A 58 0.64 -3.02 -17.75
N LEU A 59 1.68 -3.81 -17.44
CA LEU A 59 1.90 -4.36 -16.11
C LEU A 59 2.07 -3.26 -15.07
N ARG A 60 2.84 -2.21 -15.39
CA ARG A 60 3.02 -1.06 -14.49
C ARG A 60 1.69 -0.36 -14.20
N GLN A 61 0.87 -0.13 -15.23
CA GLN A 61 -0.45 0.47 -15.07
C GLN A 61 -1.40 -0.39 -14.21
N ASP A 62 -1.38 -1.72 -14.39
CA ASP A 62 -2.19 -2.61 -13.54
C ASP A 62 -1.70 -2.61 -12.09
N ILE A 63 -0.38 -2.62 -11.87
CA ILE A 63 0.20 -2.50 -10.53
C ILE A 63 -0.21 -1.18 -9.87
N ASP A 64 -0.08 -0.05 -10.58
CA ASP A 64 -0.47 1.27 -10.07
C ASP A 64 -1.96 1.29 -9.69
N ARG A 65 -2.84 0.73 -10.53
CA ARG A 65 -4.27 0.62 -10.24
C ARG A 65 -4.55 -0.24 -9.00
N ARG A 66 -3.91 -1.40 -8.89
CA ARG A 66 -4.08 -2.30 -7.74
C ARG A 66 -3.54 -1.68 -6.46
N PHE A 67 -2.45 -0.92 -6.54
CA PHE A 67 -1.90 -0.21 -5.40
C PHE A 67 -2.86 0.88 -4.91
N GLU A 68 -3.44 1.66 -5.82
CA GLU A 68 -4.46 2.66 -5.52
C GLU A 68 -5.70 2.04 -4.85
N GLU A 69 -6.17 0.90 -5.35
CA GLU A 69 -7.28 0.14 -4.74
C GLU A 69 -6.95 -0.34 -3.32
N VAL A 70 -5.73 -0.84 -3.10
CA VAL A 70 -5.27 -1.25 -1.76
C VAL A 70 -5.18 -0.04 -0.83
N ASN A 71 -4.66 1.09 -1.32
CA ASN A 71 -4.53 2.32 -0.53
C ASN A 71 -5.90 2.81 -0.05
N LYS A 72 -6.90 2.87 -0.95
CA LYS A 72 -8.28 3.22 -0.59
C LYS A 72 -8.89 2.29 0.45
N ARG A 73 -8.68 0.98 0.32
CA ARG A 73 -9.16 0.00 1.32
C ARG A 73 -8.47 0.17 2.66
N PHE A 74 -7.19 0.54 2.67
CA PHE A 74 -6.44 0.80 3.89
C PHE A 74 -6.94 2.06 4.59
N GLU A 75 -7.13 3.15 3.86
CA GLU A 75 -7.73 4.39 4.35
C GLU A 75 -9.10 4.13 4.98
N GLN A 76 -10.00 3.42 4.29
CA GLN A 76 -11.32 3.07 4.82
C GLN A 76 -11.24 2.27 6.13
N ARG A 77 -10.31 1.32 6.22
CA ARG A 77 -10.11 0.52 7.45
C ARG A 77 -9.54 1.36 8.58
N PHE A 78 -8.65 2.30 8.27
CA PHE A 78 -8.07 3.21 9.25
C PHE A 78 -9.14 4.16 9.81
N ASP A 79 -10.00 4.70 8.95
CA ASP A 79 -11.14 5.52 9.37
C ASP A 79 -12.14 4.75 10.24
N ASP A 80 -12.47 3.50 9.88
CA ASP A 80 -13.32 2.64 10.72
C ASP A 80 -12.67 2.36 12.08
N ALA A 81 -11.35 2.09 12.11
CA ALA A 81 -10.60 1.90 13.34
C ALA A 81 -10.63 3.15 14.22
N ASN A 82 -10.42 4.34 13.65
CA ASN A 82 -10.48 5.60 14.38
C ASN A 82 -11.86 5.84 15.00
N LYS A 83 -12.94 5.60 14.25
CA LYS A 83 -14.31 5.70 14.79
C LYS A 83 -14.53 4.77 15.97
N ARG A 84 -14.05 3.52 15.88
CA ARG A 84 -14.14 2.57 17.00
C ARG A 84 -13.32 3.04 18.21
N PHE A 85 -12.14 3.60 17.99
CA PHE A 85 -11.33 4.18 19.06
C PHE A 85 -12.01 5.38 19.73
N ASP A 86 -12.68 6.24 18.98
CA ASP A 86 -13.44 7.36 19.52
C ASP A 86 -14.59 6.86 20.41
N VAL A 87 -15.32 5.84 19.97
CA VAL A 87 -16.38 5.19 20.76
C VAL A 87 -15.81 4.62 22.07
N ILE A 88 -14.75 3.81 21.99
CA ILE A 88 -14.09 3.22 23.16
C ILE A 88 -13.61 4.32 24.13
N THR A 89 -13.03 5.40 23.61
CA THR A 89 -12.57 6.53 24.42
C THR A 89 -13.75 7.22 25.12
N GLY A 90 -14.90 7.34 24.46
CA GLY A 90 -16.13 7.84 25.05
C GLY A 90 -16.65 6.94 26.18
N GLU A 91 -16.72 5.63 25.95
CA GLU A 91 -17.15 4.65 26.95
C GLU A 91 -16.22 4.66 28.18
N ILE A 92 -14.90 4.71 27.99
CA ILE A 92 -13.92 4.82 29.09
C ILE A 92 -14.16 6.09 29.90
N LYS A 93 -14.42 7.23 29.26
CA LYS A 93 -14.73 8.49 29.96
C LYS A 93 -16.01 8.35 30.80
N GLN A 94 -17.06 7.74 30.25
CA GLN A 94 -18.30 7.51 30.98
C GLN A 94 -18.08 6.60 32.19
N ILE A 95 -17.38 5.48 32.01
CA ILE A 95 -17.03 4.55 33.10
C ILE A 95 -16.24 5.27 34.20
N ASN A 96 -15.27 6.12 33.84
CA ASN A 96 -14.52 6.89 34.83
C ASN A 96 -15.42 7.84 35.64
N GLU A 97 -16.39 8.50 35.02
CA GLU A 97 -17.34 9.36 35.74
C GLU A 97 -18.29 8.55 36.63
N GLU A 98 -18.77 7.39 36.17
CA GLU A 98 -19.59 6.47 36.99
C GLU A 98 -18.81 5.98 38.22
N ILE A 99 -17.56 5.55 38.03
CA ILE A 99 -16.65 5.15 39.10
C ILE A 99 -16.47 6.31 40.10
N LYS A 100 -16.20 7.53 39.62
CA LYS A 100 -16.03 8.71 40.48
C LYS A 100 -17.27 9.00 41.31
N ARG A 101 -18.47 8.92 40.73
CA ARG A 101 -19.74 9.08 41.45
C ARG A 101 -19.94 7.99 42.49
N MET A 102 -19.63 6.74 42.15
CA MET A 102 -19.70 5.62 43.08
C MET A 102 -18.75 5.84 44.29
N TYR A 103 -17.49 6.24 44.04
CA TYR A 103 -16.55 6.58 45.11
C TYR A 103 -17.08 7.69 46.02
N GLN A 104 -17.65 8.77 45.45
CA GLN A 104 -18.21 9.87 46.23
C GLN A 104 -19.42 9.40 47.08
N ALA A 105 -20.31 8.60 46.52
CA ALA A 105 -21.47 8.06 47.22
C ALA A 105 -21.06 7.14 48.38
N ILE A 106 -20.13 6.22 48.13
CA ILE A 106 -19.56 5.34 49.16
C ILE A 106 -18.92 6.17 50.26
N ASN A 107 -18.07 7.14 49.91
CA ASN A 107 -17.39 7.98 50.90
C ASN A 107 -18.41 8.74 51.78
N ALA A 108 -19.42 9.36 51.17
CA ALA A 108 -20.47 10.06 51.90
C ALA A 108 -21.26 9.12 52.85
N GLN A 109 -21.55 7.89 52.43
CA GLN A 109 -22.18 6.89 53.30
C GLN A 109 -21.27 6.45 54.46
N THR A 110 -19.98 6.23 54.19
CA THR A 110 -18.99 5.89 55.22
C THR A 110 -18.90 6.96 56.30
N TRP A 111 -18.85 8.25 55.94
CA TRP A 111 -18.85 9.35 56.91
C TRP A 111 -20.12 9.40 57.76
N LYS A 112 -21.30 9.14 57.16
CA LYS A 112 -22.56 9.04 57.91
C LYS A 112 -22.55 7.90 58.94
N MET A 113 -22.03 6.73 58.56
CA MET A 113 -21.92 5.60 59.48
C MET A 113 -20.94 5.88 60.62
N ILE A 114 -19.75 6.42 60.32
CA ILE A 114 -18.76 6.80 61.34
C ILE A 114 -19.39 7.78 62.33
N GLY A 115 -20.11 8.79 61.84
CA GLY A 115 -20.83 9.74 62.68
C GLY A 115 -21.88 9.06 63.58
N ALA A 116 -22.72 8.19 63.01
CA ALA A 116 -23.76 7.48 63.76
C ALA A 116 -23.17 6.57 64.85
N VAL A 117 -22.13 5.80 64.53
CA VAL A 117 -21.42 4.95 65.50
C VAL A 117 -20.81 5.79 66.62
N GLY A 118 -20.19 6.93 66.28
CA GLY A 118 -19.65 7.86 67.29
C GLY A 118 -20.71 8.38 68.26
N VAL A 119 -21.90 8.74 67.76
CA VAL A 119 -23.03 9.16 68.61
C VAL A 119 -23.48 8.05 69.55
N ILE A 120 -23.62 6.81 69.04
CA ILE A 120 -24.02 5.66 69.85
C ILE A 120 -23.03 5.41 71.00
N VAL A 121 -21.73 5.45 70.70
CA VAL A 121 -20.67 5.26 71.71
C VAL A 121 -20.72 6.34 72.79
N LEU A 122 -20.91 7.60 72.41
CA LEU A 122 -21.02 8.72 73.37
C LEU A 122 -22.26 8.59 74.26
N LEU A 123 -23.41 8.20 73.71
CA LEU A 123 -24.64 7.99 74.48
C LEU A 123 -24.49 6.83 75.47
N GLY A 124 -23.88 5.71 75.07
CA GLY A 124 -23.60 4.60 75.98
C GLY A 124 -22.74 5.02 77.18
N LYS A 125 -21.68 5.80 76.93
CA LYS A 125 -20.81 6.32 77.99
C LYS A 125 -21.52 7.27 78.96
N VAL A 126 -22.50 8.06 78.51
CA VAL A 126 -23.29 8.93 79.39
C VAL A 126 -24.18 8.10 80.30
N ILE A 127 -24.81 7.05 79.79
CA ILE A 127 -25.66 6.14 80.58
C ILE A 127 -24.84 5.41 81.66
N GLU A 128 -23.60 5.01 81.35
CA GLU A 128 -22.71 4.37 82.33
C GLU A 128 -22.24 5.30 83.46
N ASN A 129 -22.28 6.62 83.24
CA ASN A 129 -21.84 7.63 84.21
C ASN A 129 -22.98 8.19 85.08
N PHE A 130 -24.22 7.73 84.89
CA PHE A 130 -25.39 8.04 85.72
C PHE A 130 -25.66 6.92 86.72
#